data_AF-A0AAE3ZY28-F1
#
_entry.id   AF-A0AAE3ZY28-F1
#
_cell.length_a   1.000
_cell.length_b   1.000
_cell.length_c   1.000
_cell.angle_alpha   90.00
_cell.angle_beta   90.00
_cell.angle_gamma   90.00
#
_symmetry.space_group_name_H-M   'P 1'
#
loop_
_entity.id
_entity.type
_entity.pdbx_description
1 polymer ?
#
loop_
_entity_poly.entity_id
_entity_poly.type
_entity_poly.pdbx_seq_one_letter_code
_entity_poly.pdbx_strand_id
1 'polypeptide(L)'
;MKPFITAAATALALIAVPSPAAAFGAETFGCRVSPGPVVPFTPACTNLHLHRNVQVGFLVDNLSGSYTFSWDVTGPYSSVVSGCTATSASCTVAVSAVTDKEIVAWVTYAQNGQSASRRASATINAVCAEFC
;
A
#
# COMPACT_ATOMS: atom_id res chain seq x y z
N MET A 1 34.65 -68.62 10.03
CA MET A 1 34.96 -67.28 9.48
C MET A 1 33.64 -66.66 9.03
N LYS A 2 33.24 -65.51 9.58
CA LYS A 2 31.89 -64.94 9.45
C LYS A 2 32.04 -63.44 9.16
N PRO A 3 31.55 -62.90 8.04
CA PRO A 3 31.57 -61.45 7.85
C PRO A 3 30.33 -60.83 8.48
N PHE A 4 30.55 -59.86 9.37
CA PHE A 4 29.53 -58.91 9.83
C PHE A 4 29.59 -57.70 8.90
N ILE A 5 28.48 -57.39 8.23
CA ILE A 5 28.32 -56.14 7.48
C ILE A 5 27.56 -55.17 8.37
N THR A 6 28.21 -54.08 8.76
CA THR A 6 27.60 -52.98 9.52
C THR A 6 27.14 -51.91 8.53
N ALA A 7 25.83 -51.78 8.33
CA ALA A 7 25.23 -50.68 7.60
C ALA A 7 24.99 -49.51 8.57
N ALA A 8 25.66 -48.38 8.35
CA ALA A 8 25.39 -47.13 9.07
C ALA A 8 24.21 -46.41 8.39
N ALA A 9 23.04 -46.45 9.03
CA ALA A 9 21.89 -45.65 8.63
C ALA A 9 22.07 -44.21 9.15
N THR A 10 22.32 -43.27 8.24
CA THR A 10 22.30 -41.83 8.54
C THR A 10 20.85 -41.35 8.60
N ALA A 11 20.37 -41.04 9.80
CA ALA A 11 19.06 -40.44 9.99
C ALA A 11 19.08 -38.98 9.53
N LEU A 12 18.36 -38.66 8.43
CA LEU A 12 18.08 -37.28 8.05
C LEU A 12 17.10 -36.68 9.08
N ALA A 13 17.59 -35.70 9.85
CA ALA A 13 16.73 -34.86 10.68
C ALA A 13 15.90 -33.95 9.78
N LEU A 14 14.59 -34.21 9.70
CA LEU A 14 13.63 -33.27 9.13
C LEU A 14 13.57 -32.03 10.03
N ILE A 15 14.27 -30.98 9.62
CA ILE A 15 14.04 -29.62 10.11
C ILE A 15 12.65 -29.19 9.67
N ALA A 16 11.68 -29.31 10.59
CA ALA A 16 10.38 -28.68 10.44
C ALA A 16 10.58 -27.17 10.49
N VAL A 17 10.58 -26.52 9.33
CA VAL A 17 10.51 -25.07 9.23
C VAL A 17 9.12 -24.67 9.73
N PRO A 18 8.97 -23.88 10.80
CA PRO A 18 7.67 -23.32 11.14
C PRO A 18 7.24 -22.41 9.99
N SER A 19 6.23 -22.82 9.22
CA SER A 19 5.57 -21.93 8.27
C SER A 19 5.01 -20.75 9.08
N PRO A 20 5.44 -19.50 8.85
CA PRO A 20 4.81 -18.37 9.52
C PRO A 20 3.35 -18.36 9.08
N ALA A 21 2.45 -18.52 10.06
CA ALA A 21 1.05 -18.16 9.89
C ALA A 21 0.98 -16.78 9.22
N ALA A 22 0.15 -16.67 8.18
CA ALA A 22 0.15 -15.55 7.24
C ALA A 22 0.23 -14.19 7.95
N ALA A 23 1.38 -13.52 7.83
CA ALA A 23 1.61 -12.18 8.40
C ALA A 23 0.78 -11.07 7.70
N PHE A 24 0.02 -11.45 6.67
CA PHE A 24 -0.83 -10.58 5.87
C PHE A 24 -2.13 -11.30 5.53
N GLY A 25 -3.21 -10.55 5.32
CA GLY A 25 -4.46 -11.10 4.81
C GLY A 25 -5.71 -10.29 5.13
N ALA A 26 -5.60 -9.33 6.05
CA ALA A 26 -6.71 -8.48 6.46
C ALA A 26 -6.54 -7.03 5.97
N GLU A 27 -5.34 -6.63 5.57
CA GLU A 27 -5.01 -5.26 5.20
C GLU A 27 -5.72 -4.85 3.92
N THR A 28 -6.34 -3.68 3.97
CA THR A 28 -6.96 -3.04 2.81
C THR A 28 -6.16 -1.80 2.42
N PHE A 29 -6.03 -1.54 1.12
CA PHE A 29 -5.37 -0.36 0.61
C PHE A 29 -6.29 0.39 -0.36
N GLY A 30 -6.38 1.69 -0.20
CA GLY A 30 -7.18 2.53 -1.08
C GLY A 30 -6.79 4.00 -1.02
N CYS A 31 -7.55 4.79 -1.76
CA CYS A 31 -7.41 6.24 -1.84
C CYS A 31 -8.74 6.94 -1.55
N ARG A 32 -8.63 8.24 -1.25
CA ARG A 32 -9.75 9.18 -1.15
C ARG A 32 -9.27 10.56 -1.61
N VAL A 33 -10.18 11.34 -2.17
CA VAL A 33 -9.91 12.73 -2.56
C VAL A 33 -10.68 13.69 -1.63
N SER A 34 -10.02 14.74 -1.16
CA SER A 34 -10.61 15.83 -0.39
C SER A 34 -10.33 17.19 -1.05
N PRO A 35 -11.17 18.21 -0.84
CA PRO A 35 -12.46 18.15 -0.16
C PRO A 35 -13.50 17.36 -0.96
N GLY A 36 -14.45 16.77 -0.24
CA GLY A 36 -15.40 15.81 -0.77
C GLY A 36 -16.15 15.12 0.37
N PRO A 37 -17.22 14.36 0.06
CA PRO A 37 -17.87 13.52 1.04
C PRO A 37 -16.88 12.52 1.64
N VAL A 38 -17.04 12.23 2.93
CA VAL A 38 -16.24 11.21 3.62
C VAL A 38 -16.73 9.84 3.17
N VAL A 39 -16.07 9.31 2.14
CA VAL A 39 -16.26 7.95 1.63
C VAL A 39 -15.18 7.00 2.17
N PRO A 40 -15.43 5.68 2.21
CA PRO A 40 -14.40 4.69 2.48
C PRO A 40 -13.24 4.79 1.49
N PHE A 41 -12.05 4.37 1.92
CA PHE A 41 -10.90 4.25 1.01
C PHE A 41 -11.14 3.10 0.04
N THR A 42 -10.96 3.36 -1.25
CA THR A 42 -11.16 2.38 -2.32
C THR A 42 -9.93 2.27 -3.21
N PRO A 43 -9.66 1.12 -3.85
CA PRO A 43 -8.48 0.97 -4.73
C PRO A 43 -8.46 1.95 -5.90
N ALA A 44 -9.64 2.42 -6.33
CA ALA A 44 -9.80 3.50 -7.29
C ALA A 44 -10.74 4.55 -6.69
N CYS A 45 -10.35 5.83 -6.74
CA CYS A 45 -11.17 6.93 -6.25
C CYS A 45 -11.14 8.11 -7.23
N THR A 46 -12.12 9.00 -7.12
CA THR A 46 -12.26 10.18 -7.99
C THR A 46 -12.62 11.41 -7.17
N ASN A 47 -12.22 12.60 -7.60
CA ASN A 47 -12.74 13.84 -7.01
C ASN A 47 -14.25 13.99 -7.28
N LEU A 48 -15.06 13.89 -6.22
CA LEU A 48 -16.52 14.03 -6.29
C LEU A 48 -17.01 15.48 -6.15
N HIS A 49 -16.10 16.41 -5.87
CA HIS A 49 -16.39 17.83 -5.77
C HIS A 49 -15.47 18.66 -6.66
N LEU A 50 -16.06 19.71 -7.24
CA LEU A 50 -15.39 20.66 -8.10
C LEU A 50 -14.56 21.62 -7.25
N HIS A 51 -13.31 21.26 -6.98
CA HIS A 51 -12.33 22.13 -6.33
C HIS A 51 -11.03 22.14 -7.12
N ARG A 52 -10.44 23.33 -7.29
CA ARG A 52 -9.21 23.50 -8.06
C ARG A 52 -7.99 22.89 -7.39
N ASN A 53 -7.97 22.89 -6.06
CA ASN A 53 -6.92 22.29 -5.26
C ASN A 53 -7.55 21.20 -4.41
N VAL A 54 -7.08 19.97 -4.61
CA VAL A 54 -7.54 18.79 -3.89
C VAL A 54 -6.35 18.11 -3.23
N GLN A 55 -6.62 17.29 -2.25
CA GLN A 55 -5.65 16.39 -1.66
C GLN A 55 -6.06 14.96 -1.96
N VAL A 56 -5.10 14.13 -2.34
CA VAL A 56 -5.28 12.70 -2.52
C VAL A 56 -4.63 12.01 -1.33
N GLY A 57 -5.44 11.39 -0.49
CA GLY A 57 -4.99 10.56 0.62
C GLY A 57 -5.01 9.10 0.23
N PHE A 58 -3.94 8.39 0.55
CA PHE A 58 -3.81 6.94 0.48
C PHE A 58 -3.69 6.38 1.90
N LEU A 59 -4.30 5.22 2.16
CA LEU A 59 -4.30 4.59 3.48
C LEU A 59 -4.23 3.08 3.36
N VAL A 60 -3.30 2.48 4.10
CA VAL A 60 -3.34 1.06 4.47
C VAL A 60 -4.09 0.95 5.79
N ASP A 61 -5.17 0.20 5.81
CA ASP A 61 -6.04 0.02 6.97
C ASP A 61 -6.11 -1.46 7.38
N ASN A 62 -6.74 -1.71 8.54
CA ASN A 62 -6.88 -3.03 9.15
C ASN A 62 -5.53 -3.70 9.44
N LEU A 63 -4.56 -2.88 9.86
CA LEU A 63 -3.23 -3.29 10.28
C LEU A 63 -3.29 -3.88 11.68
N SER A 64 -2.68 -5.05 11.88
CA SER A 64 -2.55 -5.67 13.20
C SER A 64 -1.08 -5.80 13.61
N GLY A 65 -0.66 -5.04 14.64
CA GLY A 65 0.73 -5.01 15.09
C GLY A 65 1.56 -3.91 14.43
N SER A 66 2.88 -4.06 14.45
CA SER A 66 3.83 -3.06 13.95
C SER A 66 4.18 -3.32 12.48
N TYR A 67 4.11 -2.29 11.66
CA TYR A 67 4.47 -2.34 10.24
C TYR A 67 5.49 -1.26 9.91
N THR A 68 6.30 -1.54 8.90
CA THR A 68 7.06 -0.52 8.18
C THR A 68 6.49 -0.34 6.78
N PHE A 69 6.58 0.87 6.26
CA PHE A 69 6.00 1.25 4.96
C PHE A 69 7.07 1.75 4.01
N SER A 70 6.81 1.65 2.72
CA SER A 70 7.56 2.31 1.66
C SER A 70 6.55 2.76 0.61
N TRP A 71 6.55 4.06 0.35
CA TRP A 71 5.57 4.72 -0.51
C TRP A 71 6.23 5.15 -1.81
N ASP A 72 5.63 4.75 -2.92
CA ASP A 72 5.97 5.24 -4.25
C ASP A 72 4.72 5.89 -4.85
N VAL A 73 4.67 7.22 -4.81
CA VAL A 73 3.55 8.01 -5.34
C VAL A 73 4.00 8.69 -6.62
N THR A 74 3.30 8.39 -7.70
CA THR A 74 3.58 8.87 -9.06
C THR A 74 2.41 9.66 -9.61
N GLY A 75 2.70 10.47 -10.62
CA GLY A 75 1.73 11.39 -11.24
C GLY A 75 1.97 12.86 -10.87
N PRO A 76 1.23 13.78 -11.49
CA PRO A 76 1.44 15.22 -11.35
C PRO A 76 0.79 15.78 -10.07
N TYR A 77 1.49 15.68 -8.95
CA TYR A 77 1.16 16.36 -7.68
C TYR A 77 2.15 17.49 -7.36
N SER A 78 1.74 18.46 -6.54
CA SER A 78 2.56 19.64 -6.23
C SER A 78 3.48 19.45 -5.03
N SER A 79 3.02 18.70 -4.02
CA SER A 79 3.80 18.43 -2.81
C SER A 79 3.21 17.27 -2.01
N VAL A 80 4.04 16.64 -1.16
CA VAL A 80 3.55 15.82 -0.05
C VAL A 80 2.97 16.74 1.03
N VAL A 81 1.77 16.43 1.50
CA VAL A 81 1.08 17.18 2.57
C VAL A 81 1.36 16.55 3.93
N SER A 82 1.27 15.22 4.02
CA SER A 82 1.49 14.48 5.26
C SER A 82 1.71 12.99 5.00
N GLY A 83 2.32 12.32 5.98
CA GLY A 83 2.61 10.89 5.89
C GLY A 83 3.69 10.58 4.86
N CYS A 84 3.52 9.48 4.12
CA CYS A 84 4.48 9.00 3.13
C CYS A 84 5.85 8.62 3.71
N THR A 85 5.89 8.25 5.00
CA THR A 85 7.12 7.83 5.70
C THR A 85 7.12 6.34 5.99
N ALA A 86 8.26 5.81 6.43
CA ALA A 86 8.39 4.40 6.78
C ALA A 86 7.57 3.96 8.00
N THR A 87 7.01 4.90 8.76
CA THR A 87 6.18 4.64 9.95
C THR A 87 4.74 5.12 9.78
N SER A 88 4.38 5.66 8.61
CA SER A 88 3.05 6.17 8.33
C SER A 88 2.28 5.19 7.45
N ALA A 89 1.17 4.67 7.97
CA ALA A 89 0.21 3.87 7.21
C ALA A 89 -0.58 4.69 6.17
N SER A 90 -0.37 6.01 6.13
CA SER A 90 -0.99 6.91 5.16
C SER A 90 0.04 7.76 4.42
N CYS A 91 -0.38 8.23 3.25
CA CYS A 91 0.36 9.17 2.43
C CYS A 91 -0.61 10.12 1.74
N THR A 92 -0.43 11.43 1.91
CA THR A 92 -1.31 12.46 1.34
C THR A 92 -0.52 13.44 0.51
N VAL A 93 -0.98 13.71 -0.72
CA VAL A 93 -0.37 14.66 -1.65
C VAL A 93 -1.37 15.74 -2.08
N ALA A 94 -0.86 16.94 -2.38
CA ALA A 94 -1.65 18.06 -2.90
C ALA A 94 -1.63 18.03 -4.44
N VAL A 95 -2.79 18.25 -5.06
CA VAL A 95 -2.99 18.16 -6.51
C VAL A 95 -3.81 19.33 -7.02
N SER A 96 -3.39 19.92 -8.13
CA SER A 96 -4.15 20.92 -8.87
C SER A 96 -5.03 20.24 -9.92
N ALA A 97 -6.34 20.39 -9.81
CA ALA A 97 -7.38 19.85 -10.70
C ALA A 97 -7.66 20.77 -11.91
N VAL A 98 -6.62 21.35 -12.52
CA VAL A 98 -6.75 22.24 -13.70
C VAL A 98 -6.86 21.47 -15.01
N THR A 99 -6.40 20.22 -15.02
CA THR A 99 -6.49 19.28 -16.14
C THR A 99 -6.79 17.91 -15.55
N ASP A 100 -7.27 16.99 -16.39
CA ASP A 100 -7.45 15.61 -15.99
C ASP A 100 -6.10 14.98 -15.66
N LYS A 101 -6.04 14.28 -14.52
CA LYS A 101 -4.81 13.70 -13.99
C LYS A 101 -5.11 12.38 -13.29
N GLU A 102 -4.13 11.49 -13.28
CA GLU A 102 -4.14 10.30 -12.43
C GLU A 102 -2.96 10.39 -11.46
N ILE A 103 -3.23 10.15 -10.18
CA ILE A 103 -2.21 9.93 -9.16
C ILE A 103 -2.25 8.45 -8.78
N VAL A 104 -1.10 7.79 -8.82
CA VAL A 104 -0.98 6.37 -8.53
C VAL A 104 -0.04 6.18 -7.35
N ALA A 105 -0.46 5.41 -6.35
CA ALA A 105 0.40 5.03 -5.24
C ALA A 105 0.61 3.51 -5.23
N TRP A 106 1.86 3.11 -5.14
CA TRP A 106 2.26 1.81 -4.63
C TRP A 106 2.69 1.95 -3.17
N VAL A 107 2.23 1.03 -2.35
CA VAL A 107 2.73 0.90 -0.98
C VAL A 107 3.24 -0.51 -0.79
N THR A 108 4.49 -0.61 -0.33
CA THR A 108 5.05 -1.85 0.18
C THR A 108 5.05 -1.75 1.70
N TYR A 109 4.36 -2.66 2.37
CA TYR A 109 4.31 -2.74 3.83
C TYR A 109 4.89 -4.07 4.27
N ALA A 110 5.62 -4.04 5.39
CA ALA A 110 6.34 -5.19 5.90
C ALA A 110 6.13 -5.38 7.40
N GLN A 111 6.04 -6.64 7.82
CA GLN A 111 5.92 -7.06 9.21
C GLN A 111 6.56 -8.45 9.36
N ASN A 112 7.26 -8.68 10.47
CA ASN A 112 7.84 -9.99 10.82
C ASN A 112 8.69 -10.62 9.69
N GLY A 113 9.46 -9.80 8.97
CA GLY A 113 10.31 -10.25 7.87
C GLY A 113 9.58 -10.63 6.58
N GLN A 114 8.26 -10.44 6.52
CA GLN A 114 7.46 -10.58 5.30
C GLN A 114 7.12 -9.19 4.76
N SER A 115 6.91 -9.08 3.44
CA SER A 115 6.45 -7.84 2.79
C SER A 115 5.36 -8.10 1.76
N ALA A 116 4.41 -7.19 1.65
CA ALA A 116 3.38 -7.18 0.62
C ALA A 116 3.33 -5.82 -0.07
N SER A 117 2.93 -5.80 -1.34
CA SER A 117 2.74 -4.57 -2.11
C SER A 117 1.32 -4.47 -2.66
N ARG A 118 0.79 -3.25 -2.69
CA ARG A 118 -0.56 -2.93 -3.18
C ARG A 118 -0.54 -1.61 -3.96
N ARG A 119 -1.48 -1.48 -4.90
CA ARG A 119 -1.67 -0.30 -5.75
C ARG A 119 -3.04 0.32 -5.51
N ALA A 120 -3.11 1.65 -5.50
CA ALA A 120 -4.34 2.41 -5.57
C ALA A 120 -4.16 3.60 -6.54
N SER A 121 -5.23 4.07 -7.16
CA SER A 121 -5.18 5.22 -8.06
C SER A 121 -6.34 6.19 -7.86
N ALA A 122 -6.04 7.48 -7.98
CA ALA A 122 -6.99 8.57 -7.88
C ALA A 122 -7.09 9.31 -9.22
N THR A 123 -8.28 9.35 -9.80
CA THR A 123 -8.58 10.17 -10.98
C THR A 123 -9.05 11.54 -10.53
N ILE A 124 -8.35 12.57 -10.97
CA ILE A 124 -8.68 13.97 -10.71
C ILE A 124 -9.20 14.56 -12.01
N ASN A 125 -10.51 14.69 -12.10
CA ASN A 125 -11.17 15.37 -13.21
C ASN A 125 -10.89 16.87 -13.15
N ALA A 126 -10.63 17.45 -14.32
CA ALA A 126 -10.46 18.88 -14.49
C ALA A 126 -11.69 19.63 -13.96
N VAL A 127 -11.42 20.71 -13.23
CA VAL A 127 -12.43 21.66 -12.78
C VAL A 127 -12.15 22.97 -13.51
N CYS A 128 -13.00 23.27 -14.49
CA CYS A 128 -13.03 24.58 -15.13
C CYS A 128 -13.47 25.62 -14.10
N ALA A 129 -12.59 26.59 -13.81
CA ALA A 129 -13.00 27.80 -13.09
C ALA A 129 -13.40 28.84 -14.14
N GLU A 130 -14.72 29.05 -14.31
CA GLU A 130 -15.39 30.13 -15.08
C GLU A 130 -15.01 30.39 -16.55
N PHE A 131 -13.96 29.75 -17.10
CA PHE A 131 -13.51 29.96 -18.48
C PHE A 131 -13.13 28.64 -19.17
N CYS A 132 -14.07 27.69 -19.12
CA CYS A 132 -14.32 26.81 -20.25
C CYS A 132 -15.56 27.36 -20.97
#